data_AF-A0A3B8QUC2-F1
#
_entry.id   AF-A0A3B8QUC2-F1
#
_cell.length_a   1.000
_cell.length_b   1.000
_cell.length_c   1.000
_cell.angle_alpha   90.00
_cell.angle_beta   90.00
_cell.angle_gamma   90.00
#
_symmetry.space_group_name_H-M   'P 1'
#
loop_
_entity.id
_entity.type
_entity.pdbx_description
1 polymer ?
#
loop_
_entity_poly.entity_id
_entity_poly.type
_entity_poly.pdbx_seq_one_letter_code
_entity_poly.pdbx_strand_id
1 'polypeptide(L)'
;MDLKGKNRPKSFEVAATRTCNYLISIAGNKLLGDYSRSDALKFREWLIDRGLTGSSVTQNFSYLKAVFNLAVSEYALDITNSFVGVYHDREAGVIRRQPIPMEDIKRV
;
A
#
# COMPACT_ATOMS: atom_id res chain seq x y z
N MET A 1 1.05 -6.15 -20.50
CA MET A 1 0.14 -5.78 -19.37
C MET A 1 -1.36 -5.90 -19.72
N ASP A 2 -1.77 -6.76 -20.67
CA ASP A 2 -3.14 -6.71 -21.22
C ASP A 2 -4.25 -7.41 -20.41
N LEU A 3 -3.92 -8.18 -19.36
CA LEU A 3 -4.94 -9.00 -18.67
C LEU A 3 -5.29 -8.55 -17.24
N LYS A 4 -4.37 -7.89 -16.50
CA LYS A 4 -4.60 -7.52 -15.08
C LYS A 4 -4.58 -6.01 -14.80
N GLY A 5 -4.02 -5.22 -15.73
CA GLY A 5 -3.87 -3.76 -15.61
C GLY A 5 -4.88 -2.94 -16.40
N LYS A 6 -5.51 -3.51 -17.43
CA LYS A 6 -6.31 -2.78 -18.45
C LYS A 6 -7.51 -2.00 -17.88
N ASN A 7 -8.03 -2.41 -16.73
CA ASN A 7 -9.17 -1.76 -16.05
C ASN A 7 -8.76 -1.01 -14.77
N ARG A 8 -7.46 -0.86 -14.48
CA ARG A 8 -7.03 -0.13 -13.27
C ARG A 8 -6.95 1.37 -13.58
N PRO A 9 -7.50 2.22 -12.70
CA PRO A 9 -7.45 3.67 -12.91
C PRO A 9 -6.01 4.17 -12.80
N LYS A 10 -5.69 5.29 -13.49
CA LYS A 10 -4.37 5.95 -13.42
C LYS A 10 -3.94 6.27 -11.98
N SER A 11 -4.91 6.52 -11.10
CA SER A 11 -4.67 6.71 -9.66
C SER A 11 -4.07 5.49 -8.97
N PHE A 12 -4.39 4.28 -9.44
CA PHE A 12 -3.78 3.05 -8.93
C PHE A 12 -2.29 3.00 -9.25
N GLU A 13 -1.91 3.29 -10.50
CA GLU A 13 -0.52 3.29 -10.94
C GLU A 13 0.30 4.31 -10.14
N VAL A 14 -0.19 5.55 -10.03
CA VAL A 14 0.47 6.61 -9.25
C VAL A 14 0.68 6.19 -7.79
N ALA A 15 -0.35 5.61 -7.16
CA ALA A 15 -0.26 5.16 -5.77
C ALA A 15 0.69 3.96 -5.61
N ALA A 16 0.67 3.01 -6.53
CA ALA A 16 1.58 1.86 -6.53
C ALA A 16 3.04 2.31 -6.72
N THR A 17 3.32 3.15 -7.70
CA THR A 17 4.65 3.72 -7.96
C THR A 17 5.17 4.47 -6.75
N ARG A 18 4.34 5.34 -6.13
CA ARG A 18 4.70 6.05 -4.90
C ARG A 18 5.06 5.07 -3.77
N THR A 19 4.26 4.02 -3.60
CA THR A 19 4.47 3.01 -2.56
C THR A 19 5.77 2.24 -2.79
N CYS A 20 6.05 1.82 -4.04
CA CYS A 20 7.31 1.17 -4.40
C CYS A 20 8.52 2.09 -4.15
N ASN A 21 8.41 3.38 -4.47
CA ASN A 21 9.48 4.35 -4.19
C ASN A 21 9.75 4.49 -2.69
N TYR A 22 8.71 4.49 -1.85
CA TYR A 22 8.90 4.45 -0.40
C TYR A 22 9.64 3.20 0.03
N LEU A 23 9.22 2.02 -0.44
CA LEU A 23 9.88 0.76 -0.11
C LEU A 23 11.37 0.79 -0.51
N ILE A 24 11.68 1.24 -1.73
CA ILE A 24 13.06 1.35 -2.23
C ILE A 24 13.89 2.31 -1.35
N SER A 25 13.31 3.43 -0.91
CA SER A 25 14.01 4.37 -0.03
C SER A 25 14.34 3.81 1.36
N ILE A 26 13.57 2.83 1.84
CA ILE A 26 13.68 2.27 3.20
C ILE A 26 14.51 0.98 3.21
N ALA A 27 14.28 0.10 2.25
CA ALA A 27 14.85 -1.24 2.18
C ALA A 27 15.88 -1.41 1.05
N GLY A 28 16.07 -0.40 0.20
CA GLY A 28 16.92 -0.44 -0.99
C GLY A 28 16.21 -1.03 -2.22
N ASN A 29 16.81 -0.84 -3.40
CA ASN A 29 16.33 -1.44 -4.63
C ASN A 29 16.85 -2.88 -4.75
N LYS A 30 16.08 -3.83 -4.22
CA LYS A 30 16.41 -5.27 -4.19
C LYS A 30 15.64 -6.05 -5.26
N LEU A 31 16.13 -7.24 -5.58
CA LEU A 31 15.34 -8.22 -6.34
C LEU A 31 14.12 -8.64 -5.52
N LEU A 32 13.04 -9.06 -6.20
CA LEU A 32 11.77 -9.40 -5.55
C LEU A 32 11.92 -10.49 -4.46
N GLY A 33 12.78 -11.48 -4.69
CA GLY A 33 13.05 -12.57 -3.74
C GLY A 33 13.93 -12.18 -2.55
N ASP A 34 14.67 -11.07 -2.64
CA ASP A 34 15.61 -10.63 -1.61
C ASP A 34 14.94 -9.75 -0.54
N TYR A 35 13.68 -9.36 -0.76
CA TYR A 35 12.90 -8.67 0.27
C TYR A 35 12.52 -9.65 1.38
N SER A 36 12.96 -9.32 2.58
CA SER A 36 12.73 -10.13 3.77
C SER A 36 11.49 -9.67 4.55
N ARG A 37 11.07 -10.48 5.51
CA ARG A 37 10.06 -10.07 6.48
C ARG A 37 10.49 -8.84 7.28
N SER A 38 11.79 -8.70 7.54
CA SER A 38 12.32 -7.53 8.26
C SER A 38 12.13 -6.24 7.48
N ASP A 39 12.24 -6.28 6.14
CA ASP A 39 11.99 -5.12 5.27
C ASP A 39 10.52 -4.70 5.32
N ALA A 40 9.60 -5.67 5.32
CA ALA A 40 8.17 -5.40 5.46
C ALA A 40 7.81 -4.77 6.81
N LEU A 41 8.48 -5.19 7.90
CA LEU A 41 8.30 -4.58 9.22
C LEU A 41 8.88 -3.16 9.27
N LYS A 42 10.09 -2.94 8.74
CA LYS A 42 10.69 -1.59 8.64
C LYS A 42 9.79 -0.65 7.84
N PHE A 43 9.22 -1.14 6.74
CA PHE A 43 8.26 -0.38 5.94
C PHE A 43 7.02 0.00 6.76
N ARG A 44 6.46 -0.94 7.53
CA ARG A 44 5.32 -0.67 8.44
C ARG A 44 5.66 0.42 9.45
N GLU A 45 6.74 0.25 10.20
CA GLU A 45 7.14 1.21 11.25
C GLU A 45 7.35 2.60 10.65
N TRP A 46 8.04 2.68 9.51
CA TRP A 46 8.24 3.97 8.84
C TRP A 46 6.94 4.65 8.41
N LEU A 47 5.92 3.89 7.97
CA LEU A 47 4.62 4.47 7.64
C LEU A 47 3.91 5.01 8.89
N ILE A 48 4.02 4.30 10.02
CA ILE A 48 3.44 4.69 11.31
C ILE A 48 4.15 5.94 11.86
N ASP A 49 5.48 5.96 11.85
CA ASP A 49 6.31 7.10 12.28
C ASP A 49 6.03 8.36 11.46
N ARG A 50 5.67 8.17 10.19
CA ARG A 50 5.24 9.26 9.29
C ARG A 50 3.82 9.77 9.60
N GLY A 51 3.12 9.19 10.57
CA GLY A 51 1.80 9.60 11.02
C GLY A 51 0.66 9.15 10.10
N LEU A 52 0.86 8.12 9.27
CA LEU A 52 -0.21 7.60 8.42
C LEU A 52 -1.25 6.84 9.24
N THR A 53 -2.52 7.02 8.87
CA THR A 53 -3.62 6.26 9.47
C THR A 53 -3.54 4.78 9.14
N GLY A 54 -4.08 3.91 10.00
CA GLY A 54 -4.12 2.47 9.79
C GLY A 54 -4.75 2.05 8.46
N SER A 55 -5.76 2.78 8.00
CA SER A 55 -6.35 2.61 6.66
C SER A 55 -5.33 2.90 5.55
N SER A 56 -4.59 4.00 5.66
CA SER A 56 -3.52 4.35 4.72
C SER A 56 -2.38 3.32 4.71
N VAL A 57 -1.98 2.82 5.88
CA VAL A 57 -0.99 1.74 6.01
C VAL A 57 -1.50 0.48 5.28
N THR A 58 -2.74 0.08 5.54
CA THR A 58 -3.39 -1.06 4.85
C THR A 58 -3.37 -0.91 3.33
N GLN A 59 -3.63 0.30 2.85
CA GLN A 59 -3.67 0.59 1.42
C GLN A 59 -2.28 0.49 0.78
N ASN A 60 -1.24 1.04 1.41
CA ASN A 60 0.15 0.90 0.95
C ASN A 60 0.58 -0.57 0.86
N PHE A 61 0.32 -1.39 1.88
CA PHE A 61 0.58 -2.83 1.81
C PHE A 61 -0.20 -3.53 0.70
N SER A 62 -1.42 -3.07 0.40
CA SER A 62 -2.24 -3.64 -0.67
C SER A 62 -1.67 -3.35 -2.06
N TYR A 63 -1.07 -2.17 -2.27
CA TYR A 63 -0.33 -1.86 -3.49
C TYR A 63 0.90 -2.75 -3.66
N LEU A 64 1.74 -2.89 -2.62
CA LEU A 64 2.92 -3.76 -2.67
C LEU A 64 2.54 -5.21 -2.99
N LYS A 65 1.53 -5.76 -2.29
CA LYS A 65 1.02 -7.11 -2.57
C LYS A 65 0.57 -7.26 -4.01
N ALA A 66 -0.15 -6.29 -4.55
CA ALA A 66 -0.64 -6.36 -5.92
C ALA A 66 0.49 -6.34 -6.95
N VAL A 67 1.52 -5.51 -6.76
CA VAL A 67 2.68 -5.42 -7.66
C VAL A 67 3.51 -6.70 -7.59
N PHE A 68 3.84 -7.18 -6.40
CA PHE A 68 4.60 -8.42 -6.22
C PHE A 68 3.85 -9.62 -6.79
N ASN A 69 2.56 -9.79 -6.46
CA ASN A 69 1.78 -10.93 -6.95
C ASN A 69 1.54 -10.86 -8.46
N LEU A 70 1.54 -9.67 -9.06
CA LEU A 70 1.53 -9.52 -10.51
C LEU A 70 2.85 -10.04 -11.10
N ALA A 71 3.99 -9.55 -10.63
CA ALA A 71 5.30 -9.95 -11.14
C ALA A 71 5.55 -11.46 -10.96
N VAL A 72 5.23 -11.99 -9.78
CA VAL A 72 5.29 -13.44 -9.49
C VAL A 72 4.48 -14.25 -10.48
N SER A 73 3.24 -13.82 -10.76
CA SER A 73 2.34 -14.51 -11.67
C SER A 73 2.73 -14.35 -13.14
N GLU A 74 3.30 -13.20 -13.53
CA GLU A 74 3.66 -12.89 -14.92
C GLU A 74 4.95 -13.60 -15.34
N TYR A 75 5.91 -13.71 -14.41
CA TYR A 75 7.20 -14.37 -14.66
C TYR A 75 7.29 -15.78 -14.08
N ALA A 76 6.17 -16.32 -13.55
CA ALA A 76 6.09 -17.64 -12.92
C ALA A 76 7.20 -17.88 -11.87
N LEU A 77 7.47 -16.87 -11.04
CA LEU A 77 8.53 -16.93 -10.04
C LEU A 77 8.09 -17.76 -8.83
N ASP A 78 8.96 -18.65 -8.35
CA ASP A 78 8.75 -19.38 -7.10
C ASP A 78 9.31 -18.60 -5.90
N ILE A 79 8.69 -17.44 -5.61
CA ILE A 79 9.11 -16.57 -4.51
C ILE A 79 7.93 -16.26 -3.59
N THR A 80 8.20 -16.21 -2.29
CA THR A 80 7.20 -15.86 -1.28
C THR A 80 7.15 -14.36 -1.07
N ASN A 81 5.95 -13.79 -1.09
CA ASN A 81 5.75 -12.36 -0.86
C ASN A 81 5.86 -11.99 0.64
N SER A 82 6.99 -11.42 1.04
CA SER A 82 7.29 -10.99 2.42
C SER A 82 6.35 -9.92 2.99
N PHE A 83 5.58 -9.23 2.15
CA PHE A 83 4.62 -8.18 2.53
C PHE A 83 3.21 -8.72 2.84
N VAL A 84 2.98 -10.03 2.69
CA VAL A 84 1.73 -10.68 3.07
C VAL A 84 1.71 -10.95 4.59
N GLY A 85 0.53 -10.81 5.21
CA GLY A 85 0.35 -11.11 6.63
C GLY A 85 1.09 -10.18 7.59
N VAL A 86 1.55 -9.00 7.16
CA VAL A 86 2.03 -7.96 8.09
C VAL A 86 0.84 -7.46 8.90
N TYR A 87 0.95 -7.56 10.23
CA TYR A 87 -0.07 -7.08 11.15
C TYR A 87 0.17 -5.59 11.48
N HIS A 88 -0.89 -4.81 11.49
CA HIS A 88 -0.92 -3.42 11.92
C HIS A 88 -2.34 -3.06 12.36
N ASP A 89 -2.46 -2.08 13.25
CA ASP A 89 -3.76 -1.53 13.62
C ASP A 89 -4.36 -0.78 12.42
N ARG A 90 -5.52 -1.23 11.95
CA ARG A 90 -6.21 -0.66 10.79
C ARG A 90 -7.05 0.56 11.16
N GLU A 91 -7.41 0.70 12.43
CA GLU A 91 -8.28 1.75 12.94
C GLU A 91 -7.48 2.90 13.57
N ALA A 92 -6.19 2.70 13.85
CA ALA A 92 -5.28 3.72 14.35
C ALA A 92 -5.37 5.04 13.53
N GLY A 93 -5.72 6.13 14.22
CA GLY A 93 -5.80 7.47 13.64
C GLY A 93 -6.90 7.66 12.59
N VAL A 94 -7.81 6.70 12.41
CA VAL A 94 -8.92 6.84 11.45
C VAL A 94 -10.02 7.71 12.07
N ILE A 95 -10.24 8.88 11.49
CA ILE A 95 -11.34 9.77 11.86
C ILE A 95 -12.50 9.55 10.91
N ARG A 96 -13.70 9.28 11.45
CA ARG A 96 -14.93 9.23 10.65
C ARG A 96 -15.38 10.65 10.33
N ARG A 97 -15.43 11.00 9.05
CA ARG A 97 -15.99 12.27 8.58
C ARG A 97 -17.48 12.32 8.92
N GLN A 98 -17.90 13.34 9.66
CA GLN A 98 -19.31 13.57 9.95
C GLN A 98 -20.01 14.21 8.73
N PRO A 99 -21.31 13.93 8.52
CA PRO A 99 -22.12 14.65 7.54
C PRO A 99 -22.12 16.16 7.81
N ILE A 100 -22.29 16.96 6.75
CA ILE A 100 -22.50 18.40 6.89
C ILE A 100 -23.92 18.62 7.46
N PRO A 101 -24.09 19.39 8.54
CA PRO A 101 -25.42 19.69 9.08
C PRO A 101 -26.34 20.34 8.04
N MET A 102 -27.64 19.99 8.07
CA MET A 102 -28.63 20.54 7.13
C MET A 102 -28.77 22.06 7.22
N GLU A 103 -28.51 22.65 8.39
CA GLU A 103 -28.51 24.10 8.61
C GLU A 103 -27.43 24.79 7.78
N ASP A 104 -26.24 24.20 7.69
CA ASP A 104 -25.13 24.73 6.89
C ASP A 104 -25.37 24.54 5.38
N ILE A 105 -26.01 23.44 4.98
CA ILE A 105 -26.38 23.20 3.58
C ILE A 105 -27.40 24.25 3.09
N LYS A 106 -28.34 24.68 3.94
CA LYS A 106 -29.38 25.66 3.59
C LYS A 106 -28.90 27.11 3.53
N ARG A 107 -27.65 27.40 3.95
CA ARG A 107 -27.04 28.74 3.93
C ARG A 107 -26.27 29.04 2.64
N VAL A 108 -26.22 28.10 1.70
CA VAL A 108 -25.54 28.21 0.40
C VAL A 108 -26.55 28.46 -0.71
#